data_AF-A0A7E6DU07-F1
#
_entry.id   AF-A0A7E6DU07-F1
#
_cell.length_a   1.000
_cell.length_b   1.000
_cell.length_c   1.000
_cell.angle_alpha   90.00
_cell.angle_beta   90.00
_cell.angle_gamma   90.00
#
_symmetry.space_group_name_H-M   'P 1'
#
loop_
_entity.id
_entity.type
_entity.pdbx_description
1 polymer ?
#
loop_
_entity_poly.entity_id
_entity_poly.type
_entity_poly.pdbx_seq_one_letter_code
_entity_poly.pdbx_strand_id
1 'polypeptide(L)'
;MWTLLCALAGIALLRAPGTDVAAEPFIPSRGDPARSTGCDTHMAVHGRLDVIEEKVEKTVEHLEAEVKGLMNQLEELAWNLPQGPFSPTPDLLGDDHF
;
A
#
# COMPACT_ATOMS: atom_id res chain seq x y z
N MET A 1 28.85 -28.73 -29.95
CA MET A 1 30.29 -28.88 -29.62
C MET A 1 30.97 -27.53 -29.33
N TRP A 2 30.71 -26.47 -30.10
CA TRP A 2 31.30 -25.13 -29.90
C TRP A 2 31.02 -24.49 -28.52
N THR A 3 29.79 -24.64 -28.02
CA THR A 3 29.36 -24.07 -26.74
C THR A 3 30.12 -24.65 -25.54
N LEU A 4 30.49 -25.93 -25.61
CA LEU A 4 31.24 -26.61 -24.57
C LEU A 4 32.71 -26.14 -24.55
N LEU A 5 33.30 -25.87 -25.72
CA LEU A 5 34.66 -25.36 -25.85
C LEU A 5 34.78 -23.94 -25.27
N CYS A 6 33.79 -23.08 -25.51
CA CYS A 6 33.75 -21.73 -24.91
C CYS A 6 33.62 -21.79 -23.37
N ALA A 7 32.79 -22.70 -22.85
CA ALA A 7 32.62 -22.85 -21.40
C ALA A 7 33.92 -23.34 -20.73
N LEU A 8 34.62 -24.30 -21.33
CA LEU A 8 35.88 -24.83 -20.80
C LEU A 8 37.01 -23.79 -20.84
N ALA A 9 37.08 -22.96 -21.88
CA ALA A 9 38.05 -21.86 -21.96
C ALA A 9 37.83 -20.83 -20.84
N GLY A 10 36.57 -20.47 -20.56
CA GLY A 10 36.24 -19.53 -19.47
C GLY A 10 36.64 -20.04 -18.09
N ILE A 11 36.43 -21.33 -17.82
CA ILE A 11 36.81 -21.96 -16.54
C ILE A 11 38.33 -22.05 -16.39
N ALA A 12 39.07 -22.29 -17.48
CA ALA A 12 40.53 -22.32 -17.46
C ALA A 12 41.14 -20.93 -17.13
N LEU A 13 40.56 -19.83 -17.64
CA LEU A 13 40.98 -18.48 -17.27
C LEU A 13 40.71 -18.16 -15.79
N LEU A 14 39.59 -18.64 -15.24
CA LEU A 14 39.21 -18.37 -13.84
C LEU A 14 40.13 -19.06 -12.82
N ARG A 15 40.85 -20.13 -13.22
CA ARG A 15 41.72 -20.90 -12.33
C ARG A 15 43.17 -20.39 -12.29
N ALA A 16 43.51 -19.34 -13.03
CA ALA A 16 44.84 -18.75 -12.94
C ALA A 16 45.00 -18.02 -11.60
N PRO A 17 45.93 -18.43 -10.71
CA PRO A 17 46.23 -17.65 -9.51
C PRO A 17 46.82 -16.30 -9.92
N GLY A 18 46.19 -15.23 -9.47
CA GLY A 18 46.54 -13.85 -9.80
C GLY A 18 48.01 -13.55 -9.51
N THR A 19 48.69 -12.98 -10.50
CA THR A 19 49.92 -12.21 -10.27
C THR A 19 49.52 -10.75 -10.37
N ASP A 20 49.43 -10.12 -9.20
CA ASP A 20 49.32 -8.66 -9.07
C ASP A 20 50.54 -8.01 -9.72
N VAL A 21 50.32 -7.27 -10.82
CA VAL A 21 51.14 -6.12 -11.21
C VAL A 21 50.24 -5.03 -11.78
N ALA A 22 50.11 -3.97 -10.98
CA ALA A 22 49.90 -2.57 -11.33
C ALA A 22 49.52 -2.22 -12.78
N ALA A 23 48.24 -1.87 -12.96
CA ALA A 23 47.80 -0.59 -13.52
C ALA A 23 46.28 -0.55 -13.37
N GLU A 24 45.75 0.25 -12.43
CA GLU A 24 44.33 0.63 -12.45
C GLU A 24 44.09 1.50 -13.70
N PRO A 25 43.25 1.10 -14.66
CA PRO A 25 42.37 2.07 -15.27
C PRO A 25 41.25 2.29 -14.26
N PHE A 26 41.19 3.49 -13.66
CA PHE A 26 39.95 3.97 -13.08
C PHE A 26 38.89 3.99 -14.19
N ILE A 27 38.20 2.88 -14.39
CA ILE A 27 36.96 2.86 -15.15
C ILE A 27 35.94 3.48 -14.20
N PRO A 28 35.40 4.67 -14.50
CA PRO A 28 34.26 5.17 -13.74
C PRO A 28 33.23 4.06 -13.82
N SER A 29 32.78 3.55 -12.67
CA SER A 29 31.70 2.58 -12.60
C SER A 29 30.53 3.17 -13.38
N ARG A 30 30.40 2.76 -14.65
CA ARG A 30 29.37 3.22 -15.56
C ARG A 30 28.11 2.61 -14.98
N GLY A 31 27.42 3.40 -14.14
CA GLY A 31 26.25 2.97 -13.40
C GLY A 31 25.35 2.17 -14.32
N ASP A 32 25.08 0.93 -13.93
CA ASP A 32 24.33 -0.01 -14.75
C ASP A 32 23.01 0.63 -15.17
N PRO A 33 22.80 0.92 -16.47
CA PRO A 33 21.60 1.60 -16.94
C PRO A 33 20.33 0.78 -16.65
N ALA A 34 20.44 -0.54 -16.50
CA ALA A 34 19.34 -1.38 -16.05
C ALA A 34 18.94 -1.09 -14.59
N ARG A 35 19.92 -0.82 -13.71
CA ARG A 35 19.69 -0.42 -12.32
C ARG A 35 19.08 0.99 -12.20
N SER A 36 19.48 1.91 -13.07
CA SER A 36 18.85 3.25 -13.16
C SER A 36 17.39 3.15 -13.57
N THR A 37 17.08 2.38 -14.62
CA THR A 37 15.70 2.16 -15.08
C THR A 37 14.84 1.48 -14.00
N GLY A 38 15.42 0.54 -13.24
CA GLY A 38 14.76 -0.06 -12.08
C GLY A 38 14.43 0.95 -10.98
N CYS A 39 15.35 1.89 -10.69
CA CYS A 39 15.11 2.97 -9.73
C CYS A 39 13.98 3.91 -10.21
N ASP A 40 14.00 4.29 -11.49
CA ASP A 40 13.00 5.19 -12.07
C ASP A 40 11.59 4.57 -12.04
N THR A 41 11.48 3.28 -12.40
CA THR A 41 10.20 2.56 -12.34
C THR A 41 9.70 2.41 -10.90
N HIS A 42 10.58 2.14 -9.93
CA HIS A 42 10.21 2.08 -8.52
C HIS A 42 9.67 3.44 -8.03
N MET A 43 10.35 4.53 -8.36
CA MET A 43 9.90 5.89 -8.00
C MET A 43 8.56 6.25 -8.64
N ALA A 44 8.34 5.85 -9.90
CA ALA A 44 7.07 6.06 -10.58
C ALA A 44 5.92 5.27 -9.94
N VAL A 45 6.18 4.03 -9.49
CA VAL A 45 5.19 3.25 -8.74
C VAL A 45 4.89 3.88 -7.39
N HIS A 46 5.92 4.35 -6.68
CA HIS A 46 5.74 5.00 -5.37
C HIS A 46 4.90 6.27 -5.48
N GLY A 47 5.22 7.16 -6.43
CA GLY A 47 4.42 8.37 -6.63
C GLY A 47 2.96 8.09 -7.03
N ARG A 48 2.68 6.97 -7.72
CA ARG A 48 1.30 6.54 -7.99
C ARG A 48 0.60 6.03 -6.73
N LEU A 49 1.33 5.36 -5.84
CA LEU A 49 0.80 4.88 -4.57
C LEU A 49 0.45 6.06 -3.66
N ASP A 50 1.30 7.07 -3.58
CA ASP A 50 1.05 8.29 -2.78
C ASP A 50 -0.26 8.98 -3.20
N VAL A 51 -0.49 9.13 -4.51
CA VAL A 51 -1.74 9.71 -5.05
C VAL A 51 -2.96 8.85 -4.72
N ILE A 52 -2.79 7.52 -4.74
CA ILE A 52 -3.88 6.60 -4.38
C ILE A 52 -4.17 6.69 -2.88
N GLU A 53 -3.14 6.70 -2.04
CA GLU A 53 -3.26 6.83 -0.58
C GLU A 53 -3.98 8.13 -0.21
N GLU A 54 -3.52 9.26 -0.74
CA GLU A 54 -4.15 10.57 -0.52
C GLU A 54 -5.62 10.57 -0.96
N LYS A 55 -5.92 9.96 -2.12
CA LYS A 55 -7.29 9.90 -2.62
C LYS A 55 -8.17 9.01 -1.75
N VAL A 56 -7.65 7.86 -1.31
CA VAL A 56 -8.36 6.96 -0.41
C VAL A 56 -8.66 7.66 0.90
N GLU A 57 -7.66 8.28 1.53
CA GLU A 57 -7.81 9.04 2.77
C GLU A 57 -8.91 10.09 2.65
N LYS A 58 -8.85 10.97 1.63
CA LYS A 58 -9.88 11.99 1.39
C LYS A 58 -11.27 11.40 1.16
N THR A 59 -11.37 10.29 0.43
CA THR A 59 -12.68 9.66 0.20
C THR A 59 -13.26 9.04 1.47
N VAL A 60 -12.41 8.50 2.34
CA VAL A 60 -12.83 7.96 3.63
C VAL A 60 -13.30 9.09 4.53
N GLU A 61 -12.54 10.18 4.65
CA GLU A 61 -12.94 11.37 5.41
C GLU A 61 -14.27 11.96 4.91
N HIS A 62 -14.43 12.06 3.59
CA HIS A 62 -15.66 12.55 2.98
C HIS A 62 -16.85 11.66 3.32
N LEU A 63 -16.72 10.34 3.15
CA LEU A 63 -17.78 9.39 3.44
C LEU A 63 -18.14 9.38 4.93
N GLU A 64 -17.16 9.51 5.81
CA GLU A 64 -17.40 9.61 7.25
C GLU A 64 -18.24 10.86 7.58
N ALA A 65 -17.93 12.00 6.97
CA ALA A 65 -18.71 13.23 7.12
C ALA A 65 -20.14 13.07 6.58
N GLU A 66 -20.32 12.42 5.44
CA GLU A 66 -21.65 12.13 4.87
C GLU A 66 -22.46 11.22 5.81
N VAL A 67 -21.87 10.13 6.30
CA VAL A 67 -22.53 9.19 7.23
C VAL A 67 -22.95 9.91 8.52
N LYS A 68 -22.06 10.72 9.10
CA LYS A 68 -22.40 11.52 10.29
C LYS A 68 -23.53 12.50 10.00
N GLY A 69 -23.51 13.16 8.86
CA GLY A 69 -24.57 14.08 8.42
C GLY A 69 -25.92 13.38 8.30
N LEU A 70 -25.96 12.22 7.64
CA LEU A 70 -27.17 11.40 7.49
C LEU A 70 -27.71 10.94 8.85
N MET A 71 -26.83 10.55 9.76
CA MET A 71 -27.22 10.08 11.09
C MET A 71 -27.79 11.22 11.94
N ASN A 72 -27.21 12.42 11.85
CA ASN A 72 -27.74 13.62 12.51
C ASN A 72 -29.11 14.02 11.96
N GLN A 73 -29.31 13.91 10.64
CA GLN A 73 -30.63 14.12 10.02
C GLN A 73 -31.64 13.11 10.53
N LEU A 74 -31.28 11.82 10.60
CA LEU A 74 -32.18 10.79 11.10
C LEU A 74 -32.56 11.02 12.57
N GLU A 75 -31.61 11.44 13.40
CA GLU A 75 -31.85 11.80 14.79
C GLU A 75 -32.82 12.98 14.90
N GLU A 76 -32.57 14.07 14.17
CA GLU A 76 -33.49 15.22 14.12
C GLU A 76 -34.90 14.80 13.68
N LEU A 77 -35.01 13.91 12.69
CA LEU A 77 -36.31 13.38 12.27
C LEU A 77 -36.96 12.57 13.40
N ALA A 78 -36.23 11.64 14.03
CA ALA A 78 -36.73 10.78 15.10
C ALA A 78 -37.29 11.58 16.29
N TRP A 79 -36.65 12.70 16.66
CA TRP A 79 -37.13 13.61 17.71
C TRP A 79 -38.38 14.41 17.32
N ASN A 80 -38.60 14.63 16.02
CA ASN A 80 -39.77 15.34 15.49
C ASN A 80 -40.95 14.40 15.17
N LEU A 81 -40.80 13.09 15.33
CA LEU A 81 -41.94 12.18 15.20
C LEU A 81 -42.83 12.29 16.46
N PRO A 82 -44.16 12.45 16.30
CA PRO A 82 -45.06 12.23 17.42
C PRO A 82 -44.86 10.80 17.93
N GLN A 83 -44.88 10.60 19.26
CA GLN A 83 -44.90 9.26 19.84
C GLN A 83 -46.05 8.49 19.22
N GLY A 84 -45.72 7.59 18.29
CA GLY A 84 -46.71 6.80 17.59
C GLY A 84 -47.42 5.87 18.57
N PRO A 85 -48.65 5.42 18.28
CA PRO A 85 -49.46 4.55 19.15
C PRO A 85 -48.83 3.17 19.46
N PHE A 86 -47.63 2.89 18.94
CA PHE A 86 -46.85 1.67 19.16
C PHE A 86 -45.55 1.89 19.93
N SER A 87 -45.36 3.06 20.57
CA SER A 87 -44.26 3.23 21.52
C SER A 87 -44.38 2.16 22.62
N PRO A 88 -43.34 1.34 22.87
CA PRO A 88 -43.37 0.35 23.93
C PRO A 88 -43.68 1.06 25.25
N THR A 89 -44.85 0.80 25.81
CA THR A 89 -45.13 1.17 27.20
C THR A 89 -44.05 0.51 28.05
N PRO A 90 -43.33 1.26 28.89
CA PRO A 90 -42.51 0.65 29.92
C PRO A 90 -43.44 -0.26 30.73
N ASP A 91 -43.22 -1.57 30.67
CA ASP A 91 -43.99 -2.53 31.46
C ASP A 91 -43.71 -2.27 32.95
N LEU A 92 -44.51 -1.36 33.53
CA LEU A 92 -44.60 -1.09 34.97
C LEU A 92 -45.51 -2.12 35.63
N LEU A 93 -45.27 -3.41 35.36
CA LEU A 93 -45.96 -4.53 36.01
C LEU A 93 -44.93 -5.57 36.44
N GLY A 94 -44.14 -5.15 37.43
CA GLY A 94 -43.31 -6.02 38.26
C GLY A 94 -43.63 -5.76 39.73
N ASP A 95 -44.92 -5.60 40.05
CA ASP A 95 -45.42 -5.55 41.43
C ASP A 95 -46.70 -6.39 41.53
N ASP A 96 -46.55 -7.69 41.28
CA ASP A 96 -47.53 -8.69 41.68
C ASP A 96 -46.96 -9.45 42.87
N HIS A 97 -47.18 -8.84 44.02
CA HIS A 97 -47.00 -9.41 45.34
C HIS A 97 -47.96 -10.60 45.50
N PHE A 98 -47.48 -11.85 45.41
CA PHE A 98 -48.05 -13.04 46.06
C PHE A 98 -46.99 -14.12 46.32
#